data_AF-A0A067DD97-F1
#
_entry.id   AF-A0A067DD97-F1
#
_cell.length_a   1.000
_cell.length_b   1.000
_cell.length_c   1.000
_cell.angle_alpha   90.00
_cell.angle_beta   90.00
_cell.angle_gamma   90.00
#
_symmetry.space_group_name_H-M   'P 1'
#
loop_
_entity.id
_entity.type
_entity.pdbx_description
1 polymer ?
#
loop_
_entity_poly.entity_id
_entity_poly.type
_entity_poly.pdbx_seq_one_letter_code
_entity_poly.pdbx_strand_id
1 'polypeptide(L)'
;SKISPPSSDSVTASTLPLTYFDTLWLKFPPSERVFFYQITDLTFDLFNSVILPKLADSLSLTLLHYLPLAGHIMWPADSAKPAIYYFPDQNDGVSFTVAESDADFSHLSGNNGNREAVEFHHLTPQ
;
A
#
# COMPACT_ATOMS: atom_id res chain seq x y z
N SER A 1 9.48 -5.76 3.40
CA SER A 1 9.65 -6.60 2.20
C SER A 1 8.95 -5.93 1.03
N LYS A 2 9.09 -6.42 -0.21
CA LYS A 2 8.37 -5.89 -1.38
C LYS A 2 7.42 -6.97 -1.89
N ILE A 3 6.17 -6.62 -2.19
CA ILE A 3 5.18 -7.50 -2.82
C ILE A 3 4.95 -7.01 -4.24
N SER A 4 5.23 -7.88 -5.21
CA SER A 4 5.09 -7.59 -6.63
C SER A 4 3.91 -8.38 -7.21
N PRO A 5 3.35 -7.98 -8.36
CA PRO A 5 2.41 -8.83 -9.10
C PRO A 5 3.01 -10.20 -9.41
N PRO A 6 2.19 -11.25 -9.61
CA PRO A 6 2.70 -12.57 -9.97
C PRO A 6 3.44 -12.49 -11.30
N SER A 7 4.58 -13.18 -11.39
CA SER A 7 5.30 -13.36 -12.65
C SER A 7 4.42 -14.17 -13.61
N SER A 8 3.91 -13.52 -14.64
CA SER A 8 3.16 -14.13 -15.72
C SER A 8 3.63 -13.54 -17.04
N ASP A 9 3.73 -14.37 -18.08
CA ASP A 9 4.08 -13.96 -19.45
C ASP A 9 3.11 -12.89 -20.01
N SER A 10 1.95 -12.70 -19.37
CA SER A 10 0.95 -11.69 -19.72
C SER A 10 1.24 -10.29 -19.18
N VAL A 11 2.11 -10.17 -18.16
CA VAL A 11 2.38 -8.89 -17.49
C VAL A 11 3.50 -8.17 -18.23
N THR A 12 3.11 -7.17 -19.02
CA THR A 12 4.03 -6.32 -19.77
C THR A 12 4.17 -4.95 -19.11
N ALA A 13 5.19 -4.20 -19.53
CA ALA A 13 5.35 -2.81 -19.10
C ALA A 13 4.08 -2.02 -19.41
N SER A 14 3.65 -1.19 -18.46
CA SER A 14 2.41 -0.42 -18.57
C SER A 14 2.65 1.04 -18.26
N THR A 15 1.88 1.91 -18.90
CA THR A 15 1.94 3.35 -18.68
C THR A 15 0.53 3.91 -18.59
N LEU A 16 0.25 4.64 -17.53
CA LEU A 16 -1.01 5.34 -17.30
C LEU A 16 -0.74 6.87 -17.24
N PRO A 17 -1.01 7.62 -18.32
CA PRO A 17 -0.80 9.05 -18.34
C PRO A 17 -1.73 9.77 -17.37
N LEU A 18 -1.19 10.68 -16.55
CA LEU A 18 -2.01 11.46 -15.63
C LEU A 18 -2.94 12.42 -16.39
N THR A 19 -4.15 12.58 -15.88
CA THR A 19 -5.14 13.55 -16.34
C THR A 19 -5.07 14.82 -15.51
N TYR A 20 -5.83 15.85 -15.91
CA TYR A 20 -5.95 17.07 -15.14
C TYR A 20 -6.42 16.80 -13.69
N PHE A 21 -7.36 15.87 -13.50
CA PHE A 21 -7.86 15.50 -12.18
C PHE A 21 -6.77 14.91 -11.29
N ASP A 22 -5.82 14.18 -11.87
CA ASP A 22 -4.72 13.55 -11.13
C ASP A 22 -3.63 14.56 -10.76
N THR A 23 -3.31 15.50 -11.65
CA THR A 23 -2.21 16.46 -11.45
C THR A 23 -2.41 17.38 -10.24
N LEU A 24 -3.67 17.63 -9.85
CA LEU A 24 -3.99 18.39 -8.63
C LEU A 24 -3.45 17.69 -7.38
N TRP A 25 -3.45 16.36 -7.35
CA TRP A 25 -3.06 15.56 -6.19
C TRP A 25 -1.55 15.51 -5.97
N LEU A 26 -0.72 15.79 -6.99
CA LEU A 26 0.75 15.77 -6.85
C LEU A 26 1.30 16.83 -5.88
N LYS A 27 0.50 17.84 -5.54
CA LYS A 27 0.87 18.90 -4.58
C LYS A 27 0.46 18.59 -3.14
N PHE A 28 -0.31 17.53 -2.93
CA PHE A 28 -0.80 17.13 -1.62
C PHE A 28 0.09 16.03 -1.04
N PRO A 29 0.21 15.95 0.30
CA PRO A 29 0.90 14.84 0.93
C PRO A 29 0.20 13.50 0.61
N PRO A 30 0.92 12.37 0.69
CA PRO A 30 0.32 11.05 0.55
C PRO A 30 -0.89 10.86 1.47
N SER A 31 -1.90 10.14 0.96
CA SER A 31 -3.07 9.79 1.77
C SER A 31 -2.76 8.58 2.64
N GLU A 32 -2.75 8.79 3.96
CA GLU A 32 -2.57 7.72 4.95
C GLU A 32 -3.93 7.24 5.47
N ARG A 33 -4.10 5.92 5.57
CA ARG A 33 -5.33 5.30 6.07
C ARG A 33 -4.98 4.12 6.97
N VAL A 34 -5.63 4.08 8.14
CA VAL A 34 -5.50 2.98 9.10
C VAL A 34 -6.86 2.28 9.21
N PHE A 35 -6.84 0.95 9.14
CA PHE A 35 -8.02 0.11 9.31
C PHE A 35 -7.82 -0.81 10.52
N PHE A 36 -8.74 -0.77 11.46
CA PHE A 36 -8.71 -1.60 12.66
C PHE A 36 -9.61 -2.82 12.50
N TYR A 37 -9.08 -3.99 12.83
CA TYR A 37 -9.82 -5.26 12.85
C TYR A 37 -9.64 -5.91 14.21
N GLN A 38 -10.72 -6.01 14.98
CA GLN A 38 -10.69 -6.74 16.24
C GLN A 38 -10.84 -8.23 15.97
N ILE A 39 -9.82 -9.01 16.32
CA ILE A 39 -9.82 -10.47 16.18
C ILE A 39 -9.66 -11.06 17.58
N THR A 40 -10.68 -11.77 18.04
CA THR A 40 -10.62 -12.55 19.29
C THR A 40 -9.71 -13.76 19.11
N ASP A 41 -8.92 -14.07 20.14
CA ASP A 41 -8.03 -15.24 20.20
C ASP A 41 -6.92 -15.28 19.13
N LEU A 42 -6.52 -14.11 18.60
CA LEU A 42 -5.38 -14.02 17.69
C LEU A 42 -4.07 -14.30 18.45
N THR A 43 -3.35 -15.33 18.04
CA THR A 43 -1.99 -15.60 18.52
C THR A 43 -0.95 -15.15 17.50
N PHE A 44 0.26 -14.88 17.97
CA PHE A 44 1.40 -14.58 17.11
C PHE A 44 1.64 -15.68 16.05
N ASP A 45 1.54 -16.95 16.45
CA ASP A 45 1.72 -18.07 15.53
C ASP A 45 0.63 -18.13 14.45
N LEU A 46 -0.63 -17.88 14.81
CA LEU A 46 -1.74 -17.84 13.86
C LEU A 46 -1.58 -16.67 12.88
N PHE A 47 -1.18 -15.50 13.37
CA PHE A 47 -0.91 -14.34 12.53
C PHE A 47 0.17 -14.66 11.49
N ASN A 48 1.31 -15.19 11.92
CA ASN A 48 2.46 -15.44 11.05
C ASN A 48 2.24 -16.61 10.08
N SER A 49 1.57 -17.68 10.51
CA SER A 49 1.38 -18.88 9.68
C SER A 49 0.18 -18.80 8.74
N VAL A 50 -0.84 -17.98 9.05
CA VAL A 50 -2.09 -17.95 8.28
C VAL A 50 -2.40 -16.57 7.72
N ILE A 51 -2.42 -15.53 8.55
CA ILE A 51 -2.89 -14.21 8.12
C ILE A 51 -1.86 -13.55 7.21
N LEU A 52 -0.60 -13.50 7.66
CA LEU A 52 0.47 -12.82 6.96
C LEU A 52 0.71 -13.38 5.54
N PRO A 53 0.82 -14.70 5.31
CA PRO A 53 0.97 -15.25 3.96
C PRO A 53 -0.24 -14.95 3.08
N LYS A 54 -1.47 -15.11 3.61
CA LYS A 54 -2.69 -14.81 2.85
C LYS A 54 -2.79 -13.33 2.46
N LEU A 55 -2.39 -12.41 3.33
CA LEU A 55 -2.35 -10.98 3.01
C LEU A 55 -1.32 -10.69 1.90
N ALA A 56 -0.12 -11.25 2.00
CA ALA A 56 0.91 -11.09 0.98
C ALA A 56 0.47 -11.65 -0.38
N ASP A 57 -0.08 -12.86 -0.40
CA ASP A 57 -0.54 -13.55 -1.62
C ASP A 57 -1.72 -12.82 -2.26
N SER A 58 -2.73 -12.45 -1.47
CA SER A 58 -3.89 -11.73 -1.98
C SER A 58 -3.53 -10.33 -2.49
N LEU A 59 -2.58 -9.65 -1.84
CA LEU A 59 -2.04 -8.38 -2.33
C LEU A 59 -1.32 -8.57 -3.68
N SER A 60 -0.43 -9.56 -3.79
CA SER A 60 0.24 -9.89 -5.05
C SER A 60 -0.77 -10.09 -6.18
N LEU A 61 -1.75 -10.98 -5.98
CA LEU A 61 -2.81 -11.24 -6.96
C LEU A 61 -3.63 -10.00 -7.30
N THR A 62 -3.93 -9.15 -6.33
CA THR A 62 -4.68 -7.90 -6.57
C THR A 62 -3.88 -6.93 -7.43
N LEU A 63 -2.56 -6.81 -7.24
CA LEU A 63 -1.72 -5.91 -8.02
C LEU A 63 -1.72 -6.26 -9.51
N LEU A 64 -1.96 -7.53 -9.89
CA LEU A 64 -2.15 -7.91 -11.29
C LEU A 64 -3.31 -7.14 -11.96
N HIS A 65 -4.37 -6.84 -11.21
CA HIS A 65 -5.53 -6.12 -11.69
C HIS A 65 -5.40 -4.60 -11.55
N TYR A 66 -4.47 -4.14 -10.71
CA TYR A 66 -4.23 -2.73 -10.39
C TYR A 66 -2.76 -2.35 -10.54
N LEU A 67 -2.15 -2.69 -11.68
CA LEU A 67 -0.73 -2.46 -11.97
C LEU A 67 -0.22 -1.04 -11.66
N PRO A 68 -0.99 0.05 -11.87
CA PRO A 68 -0.55 1.39 -11.50
C PRO A 68 -0.17 1.55 -10.02
N LEU A 69 -0.72 0.72 -9.11
CA LEU A 69 -0.36 0.77 -7.69
C LEU A 69 1.03 0.19 -7.39
N ALA A 70 1.55 -0.69 -8.25
CA ALA A 70 2.88 -1.28 -8.14
C ALA A 70 3.97 -0.44 -8.83
N GLY A 71 3.56 0.53 -9.66
CA GLY A 71 4.45 1.36 -10.46
C GLY A 71 4.90 2.65 -9.77
N HIS A 72 5.51 3.53 -10.55
CA HIS A 72 6.08 4.79 -10.10
C HIS A 72 5.50 5.97 -10.88
N ILE A 73 5.24 7.08 -10.20
CA ILE A 73 4.94 8.35 -10.88
C ILE A 73 6.25 8.94 -11.38
N MET A 74 6.36 9.17 -12.69
CA MET A 74 7.54 9.75 -13.32
C MET A 74 7.16 10.93 -14.21
N TRP A 75 8.09 11.89 -14.33
CA TRP A 75 8.00 13.00 -15.27
C TRP A 75 9.32 13.14 -16.03
N PRO A 76 9.55 12.33 -17.08
CA PRO A 76 10.73 12.45 -17.93
C PRO A 76 10.81 13.85 -18.58
N ALA A 77 12.03 14.35 -18.80
CA ALA A 77 12.26 15.72 -19.28
C ALA A 77 11.69 15.99 -20.69
N ASP A 78 11.58 14.94 -21.50
CA ASP A 78 10.99 14.95 -22.85
C ASP A 78 9.47 14.75 -22.85
N SER A 79 8.86 14.51 -21.68
CA SER A 79 7.43 14.26 -21.55
C SER A 79 6.65 15.52 -21.23
N ALA A 80 5.58 15.76 -21.99
CA ALA A 80 4.71 16.92 -21.79
C ALA A 80 3.96 16.90 -20.43
N LYS A 81 3.75 15.72 -19.84
CA LYS A 81 3.05 15.53 -18.56
C LYS A 81 3.52 14.26 -17.85
N PRO A 82 3.36 14.17 -16.52
CA PRO A 82 3.69 12.98 -15.76
C PRO A 82 2.76 11.79 -16.08
N ALA A 83 3.25 10.59 -15.82
CA ALA A 83 2.52 9.33 -15.93
C ALA A 83 2.95 8.35 -14.84
N ILE A 84 2.11 7.35 -14.59
CA ILE A 84 2.50 6.18 -13.79
C ILE A 84 3.10 5.15 -14.74
N TYR A 85 4.30 4.68 -14.44
CA TYR A 85 5.00 3.64 -15.18
C TYR A 85 5.13 2.39 -14.32
N TYR A 86 4.85 1.23 -14.90
CA TYR A 86 5.09 -0.07 -14.30
C TYR A 86 6.04 -0.87 -15.18
N PHE A 87 7.14 -1.34 -14.59
CA PHE A 87 8.22 -2.08 -15.22
C PHE A 87 8.34 -3.48 -14.60
N PRO A 88 7.82 -4.54 -15.25
CA PRO A 88 7.85 -5.89 -14.69
C PRO A 88 9.28 -6.43 -14.51
N ASP A 89 10.23 -5.99 -15.34
CA ASP A 89 11.64 -6.34 -15.32
C ASP A 89 12.42 -5.70 -14.15
N GLN A 90 11.90 -4.63 -13.56
CA GLN A 90 12.50 -3.94 -12.42
C GLN A 90 11.95 -4.41 -11.07
N ASN A 91 11.19 -5.51 -11.08
CA ASN A 91 10.51 -6.06 -9.91
C ASN A 91 9.64 -4.99 -9.22
N ASP A 92 8.91 -4.20 -10.01
CA ASP A 92 7.95 -3.21 -9.52
C ASP A 92 6.87 -3.85 -8.64
N GLY A 93 6.45 -3.13 -7.61
CA GLY A 93 5.70 -3.68 -6.48
C GLY A 93 5.63 -2.69 -5.33
N VAL A 94 4.88 -3.07 -4.29
CA VAL A 94 4.60 -2.22 -3.14
C VAL A 94 5.46 -2.61 -1.94
N SER A 95 5.88 -1.62 -1.15
CA SER A 95 6.50 -1.88 0.15
C SER A 95 5.47 -2.50 1.08
N PHE A 96 5.85 -3.58 1.75
CA PHE A 96 5.02 -4.31 2.69
C PHE A 96 5.79 -4.50 3.99
N THR A 97 5.28 -3.90 5.06
CA THR A 97 5.90 -3.89 6.39
C THR A 97 4.97 -4.56 7.38
N VAL A 98 5.55 -5.41 8.22
CA VAL A 98 4.87 -6.05 9.34
C VAL A 98 5.52 -5.50 10.61
N ALA A 99 4.70 -5.03 11.54
CA ALA A 99 5.13 -4.47 12.81
C ALA A 99 4.18 -4.91 13.93
N GLU A 100 4.67 -4.81 15.16
CA GLU A 100 3.93 -5.05 16.39
C GLU A 100 3.93 -3.75 17.21
N SER A 101 2.83 -3.47 17.90
CA SER A 101 2.67 -2.28 18.75
C SER A 101 1.96 -2.67 20.04
N ASP A 102 2.36 -2.04 21.14
CA ASP A 102 1.73 -2.13 22.46
C ASP A 102 0.67 -1.04 22.69
N ALA A 103 0.34 -0.26 21.66
CA ALA A 103 -0.67 0.79 21.73
C ALA A 103 -2.06 0.25 22.09
N ASP A 104 -2.85 1.07 22.80
CA ASP A 104 -4.20 0.70 23.22
C ASP A 104 -5.15 0.65 22.02
N PHE A 105 -5.41 -0.58 21.53
CA PHE A 105 -6.32 -0.85 20.43
C PHE A 105 -7.72 -0.27 20.67
N SER A 106 -8.24 -0.36 21.90
CA SER A 106 -9.62 0.05 22.21
C SER A 106 -9.75 1.58 22.15
N HIS A 107 -8.72 2.29 22.60
CA HIS A 107 -8.61 3.74 22.46
C HIS A 107 -8.51 4.15 20.99
N LEU A 108 -7.58 3.56 20.24
CA LEU A 108 -7.29 3.95 18.84
C LEU A 108 -8.42 3.61 17.86
N SER A 109 -9.10 2.49 18.06
CA SER A 109 -10.19 2.03 17.19
C SER A 109 -11.59 2.50 17.62
N GLY A 110 -11.73 3.00 18.85
CA GLY A 110 -13.00 3.44 19.42
C GLY A 110 -13.54 4.72 18.77
N ASN A 111 -14.80 5.05 19.07
CA ASN A 111 -15.43 6.31 18.63
C ASN A 111 -15.65 7.31 19.78
N ASN A 112 -15.11 7.01 20.96
CA ASN A 112 -15.40 7.77 22.17
C ASN A 112 -14.22 8.70 22.47
N GLY A 113 -14.40 10.01 22.29
CA GLY A 113 -13.41 11.03 22.61
C GLY A 113 -12.63 11.58 21.41
N ASN A 114 -11.83 12.62 21.68
CA ASN A 114 -10.92 13.22 20.71
C ASN A 114 -9.64 12.37 20.64
N ARG A 115 -9.18 12.05 19.43
CA ARG A 115 -7.90 11.39 19.15
C ARG A 115 -7.05 12.33 18.32
N GLU A 116 -5.82 12.56 18.74
CA GLU A 116 -4.90 13.42 17.99
C GLU A 116 -4.32 12.65 16.80
N ALA A 117 -4.17 13.31 15.66
CA ALA A 117 -3.62 12.67 14.46
C ALA A 117 -2.21 12.08 14.69
N VAL A 118 -1.44 12.72 15.58
CA VAL A 118 -0.09 12.29 15.97
C VAL A 118 -0.08 10.90 16.60
N GLU A 119 -1.18 10.48 17.23
CA GLU A 119 -1.30 9.14 17.81
C GLU A 119 -1.29 8.04 16.73
N PHE A 120 -1.55 8.36 15.46
CA PHE A 120 -1.55 7.37 14.37
C PHE A 120 -0.24 7.31 13.58
N HIS A 121 0.65 8.31 13.71
CA HIS A 121 1.88 8.40 12.93
C HIS A 121 2.83 7.20 13.12
N HIS A 122 2.75 6.54 14.28
CA HIS A 122 3.57 5.37 14.57
C HIS A 122 2.99 4.05 13.99
N LEU A 123 1.75 4.08 13.49
CA LEU A 123 1.06 2.93 12.90
C LEU A 123 1.19 2.88 11.36
N THR A 124 1.69 3.96 10.76
CA THR A 124 1.94 4.04 9.33
C THR A 124 3.38 3.61 9.03
N PRO A 125 3.63 2.86 7.93
CA PRO A 125 4.98 2.56 7.49
C PRO A 125 5.78 3.85 7.25
N GLN A 126 7.06 3.86 7.66
CA GLN A 126 8.01 4.93 7.30
C GLN A 126 8.47 4.81 5.84
#